data_AF-A0A1T5CJD8-F1
#
_entry.id   AF-A0A1T5CJD8-F1
#
_cell.length_a   1.000
_cell.length_b   1.000
_cell.length_c   1.000
_cell.angle_alpha   90.00
_cell.angle_beta   90.00
_cell.angle_gamma   90.00
#
_symmetry.space_group_name_H-M   'P 1'
#
loop_
_entity.id
_entity.type
_entity.pdbx_description
1 polymer ?
#
loop_
_entity_poly.entity_id
_entity_poly.type
_entity_poly.pdbx_seq_one_letter_code
_entity_poly.pdbx_strand_id
1 'polypeptide(L)'
;MFKNWTNRDWVWLLGVLIGIIILLIASIFAKSLKIETNFSIISSAVSIALALVAIFIALSQSKDNQELSTSLNVMMSIMNEKISNVDEKVNKIDPDLLVRVYRHKIEEVIADVGETVKNNSEISAKELDEKLKDDLQELQLEFERIIKQQIPDKETIKKHYYQIGDKIKHKKFGIGNIKSVLASGELTEIEVEFTNPKFGTKRLLVEFAPIEKI
;
A
#
# COMPACT_ATOMS: atom_id res chain seq x y z
N MET A 1 -2.92 0.57 38.07
CA MET A 1 -2.17 0.98 36.85
C MET A 1 -1.46 -0.24 36.32
N PHE A 2 -2.12 -1.02 35.44
CA PHE A 2 -1.56 -2.27 34.92
C PHE A 2 -0.70 -1.95 33.70
N LYS A 3 0.60 -2.20 33.79
CA LYS A 3 1.59 -1.96 32.73
C LYS A 3 1.33 -2.97 31.60
N ASN A 4 1.04 -2.50 30.40
CA ASN A 4 0.84 -3.34 29.21
C ASN A 4 2.17 -4.08 28.91
N TRP A 5 2.25 -5.34 29.31
CA TRP A 5 3.37 -6.23 28.97
C TRP A 5 3.43 -6.41 27.45
N THR A 6 4.61 -6.26 26.86
CA THR A 6 4.78 -6.44 25.42
C THR A 6 4.91 -7.92 25.07
N ASN A 7 4.54 -8.32 23.84
CA ASN A 7 4.70 -9.71 23.38
C ASN A 7 6.13 -10.23 23.56
N ARG A 8 7.13 -9.34 23.47
CA ARG A 8 8.53 -9.69 23.68
C ARG A 8 8.82 -10.06 25.13
N ASP A 9 8.20 -9.41 26.11
CA ASP A 9 8.37 -9.71 27.53
C ASP A 9 7.76 -11.07 27.90
N TRP A 10 6.65 -11.45 27.25
CA TRP A 10 6.03 -12.78 27.40
C TRP A 10 6.89 -13.91 26.83
N VAL A 11 7.49 -13.71 25.66
CA VAL A 11 8.42 -14.68 25.07
C VAL A 11 9.67 -14.82 25.94
N TRP A 12 10.16 -13.71 26.50
CA TRP A 12 11.32 -13.71 27.38
C TRP A 12 11.04 -14.43 28.71
N LEU A 13 9.89 -14.17 29.34
CA LEU A 13 9.48 -14.88 30.56
C LEU A 13 9.29 -16.37 30.29
N LEU A 14 8.69 -16.74 29.16
CA LEU A 14 8.52 -18.15 28.79
C LEU A 14 9.87 -18.85 28.58
N GLY A 15 10.82 -18.18 27.94
CA GLY A 15 12.20 -18.69 27.80
C GLY A 15 12.91 -18.87 29.14
N VAL A 16 12.78 -17.89 30.06
CA VAL A 16 13.34 -17.99 31.42
C VAL A 16 12.66 -19.10 32.22
N LEU A 17 11.33 -19.24 32.11
CA LEU A 17 10.57 -20.30 32.78
C LEU A 17 11.00 -21.69 32.29
N ILE A 18 11.14 -21.88 30.98
CA ILE A 18 11.64 -23.13 30.38
C ILE A 18 13.07 -23.41 30.85
N GLY A 19 13.93 -22.40 30.90
CA GLY A 19 15.28 -22.53 31.43
C GLY A 19 15.31 -22.97 32.90
N ILE A 20 14.43 -22.40 33.74
CA ILE A 20 14.29 -22.78 35.16
C ILE A 20 13.74 -24.21 35.29
N ILE A 21 12.78 -24.61 34.45
CA ILE A 21 12.25 -25.99 34.42
C ILE A 21 13.35 -26.97 34.04
N ILE A 22 14.17 -26.67 33.03
CA ILE A 22 15.31 -27.50 32.62
C ILE A 22 16.34 -27.58 33.75
N LEU A 23 16.63 -26.46 34.43
CA LEU A 23 17.58 -26.41 35.55
C LEU A 23 17.08 -27.21 36.76
N LEU A 24 15.78 -27.15 37.07
CA LEU A 24 15.15 -27.95 38.11
C LEU A 24 15.17 -29.44 37.78
N ILE A 25 14.86 -29.81 36.53
CA ILE A 25 14.93 -31.20 36.07
C ILE A 25 16.37 -31.70 36.15
N ALA A 26 17.37 -30.95 35.67
CA ALA A 26 18.77 -31.31 35.75
C ALA A 26 19.26 -31.49 37.20
N SER A 27 18.83 -30.60 38.11
CA SER A 27 19.17 -30.69 39.53
C SER A 27 18.50 -31.88 40.24
N ILE A 28 17.28 -32.25 39.85
CA ILE A 28 16.61 -33.47 40.33
C ILE A 28 17.28 -34.73 39.76
N PHE A 29 17.66 -34.70 38.48
CA PHE A 29 18.32 -35.79 37.77
C PHE A 29 19.70 -36.12 38.35
N ALA A 30 20.44 -35.10 38.79
CA ALA A 30 21.72 -35.26 39.48
C ALA A 30 21.60 -35.98 40.84
N LYS A 31 20.41 -36.00 41.46
CA LYS A 31 20.18 -36.53 42.82
C LYS A 31 19.46 -37.88 42.87
N SER A 32 18.80 -38.32 41.79
CA SER A 32 18.04 -39.58 41.77
C SER A 32 18.43 -40.50 40.59
N LEU A 33 19.15 -41.58 40.89
CA LEU A 33 19.54 -42.69 39.99
C LEU A 33 18.37 -43.61 39.57
N LYS A 34 17.13 -43.10 39.48
CA LYS A 34 15.96 -43.85 39.00
C LYS A 34 15.40 -43.15 37.77
N ILE A 35 16.00 -43.44 36.63
CA ILE A 35 15.78 -42.78 35.33
C ILE A 35 14.39 -43.09 34.74
N GLU A 36 13.76 -44.21 35.08
CA GLU A 36 12.58 -44.70 34.34
C GLU A 36 11.22 -44.18 34.83
N THR A 37 11.04 -43.94 36.14
CA THR A 37 9.72 -43.50 36.67
C THR A 37 9.45 -42.01 36.51
N ASN A 38 10.47 -41.20 36.25
CA ASN A 38 10.35 -39.74 36.21
C ASN A 38 10.02 -39.20 34.80
N PHE A 39 10.18 -40.00 33.74
CA PHE A 39 9.94 -39.55 32.37
C PHE A 39 8.44 -39.32 32.08
N SER A 40 7.55 -40.16 32.62
CA SER A 40 6.09 -40.06 32.42
C SER A 40 5.48 -38.80 33.07
N ILE A 41 6.03 -38.38 34.23
CA ILE A 41 5.58 -37.17 34.93
C ILE A 41 6.08 -35.92 34.17
N ILE A 42 7.29 -35.96 33.63
CA ILE A 42 7.84 -34.85 32.84
C ILE A 42 7.10 -34.71 31.51
N SER A 43 6.78 -35.83 30.83
CA SER A 43 6.05 -35.78 29.55
C SER A 43 4.63 -35.25 29.70
N SER A 44 3.91 -35.63 30.77
CA SER A 44 2.59 -35.09 31.06
C SER A 44 2.62 -33.60 31.43
N ALA A 45 3.60 -33.16 32.21
CA ALA A 45 3.78 -31.74 32.54
C ALA A 45 4.09 -30.87 31.30
N VAL A 46 4.94 -31.34 30.39
CA VAL A 46 5.26 -30.65 29.14
C VAL A 46 4.04 -30.57 28.21
N SER A 47 3.25 -31.65 28.12
CA SER A 47 2.02 -31.67 27.31
C SER A 47 0.99 -30.65 27.80
N ILE A 48 0.78 -30.57 29.12
CA ILE A 48 -0.12 -29.58 29.74
C ILE A 48 0.39 -28.15 29.48
N ALA A 49 1.70 -27.91 29.61
CA ALA A 49 2.29 -26.60 29.34
C ALA A 49 2.12 -26.18 27.88
N LEU A 50 2.34 -27.08 26.91
CA LEU A 50 2.15 -26.80 25.49
C LEU A 50 0.68 -26.54 25.16
N ALA A 51 -0.26 -27.28 25.76
CA ALA A 51 -1.69 -27.04 25.59
C ALA A 51 -2.09 -25.63 26.08
N LEU A 52 -1.57 -25.20 27.23
CA LEU A 52 -1.82 -23.85 27.75
C LEU A 52 -1.22 -22.77 26.84
N VAL A 53 -0.05 -22.99 26.26
CA VAL A 53 0.57 -22.08 25.29
C VAL A 53 -0.27 -22.00 24.00
N ALA A 54 -0.77 -23.12 23.49
CA ALA A 54 -1.63 -23.15 22.31
C ALA A 54 -2.94 -22.36 22.54
N ILE A 55 -3.58 -22.55 23.70
CA ILE A 55 -4.77 -21.79 24.10
C ILE A 55 -4.44 -20.30 24.21
N PHE A 56 -3.30 -19.95 24.83
CA PHE A 56 -2.88 -18.56 24.98
C PHE A 56 -2.63 -17.87 23.63
N ILE A 57 -1.91 -18.53 22.71
CA ILE A 57 -1.67 -18.01 21.37
C ILE A 57 -2.98 -17.84 20.61
N ALA A 58 -3.89 -18.80 20.67
CA ALA A 58 -5.21 -18.71 20.03
C ALA A 58 -6.04 -17.53 20.57
N LEU A 59 -6.00 -17.28 21.88
CA LEU A 59 -6.66 -16.13 22.49
C LEU A 59 -6.01 -14.79 22.07
N SER A 60 -4.69 -14.75 21.91
CA SER A 60 -3.95 -13.55 21.49
C SER A 60 -4.11 -13.22 20.01
N GLN A 61 -4.38 -14.19 19.14
CA GLN A 61 -4.62 -13.97 17.70
C GLN A 61 -5.91 -13.19 17.40
N SER A 62 -6.88 -13.20 18.33
CA SER A 62 -8.17 -12.52 18.13
C SER A 62 -8.07 -10.99 18.00
N LYS A 63 -6.99 -10.38 18.53
CA LYS A 63 -6.81 -8.92 18.51
C LYS A 63 -6.18 -8.43 17.20
N ASP A 64 -5.15 -9.12 16.70
CA ASP A 64 -4.40 -8.68 15.49
C ASP A 64 -5.18 -8.98 14.19
N ASN A 65 -6.05 -9.99 14.19
CA ASN A 65 -6.74 -10.43 12.97
C ASN A 65 -7.91 -9.51 12.55
N GLN A 66 -8.47 -8.75 13.50
CA GLN A 66 -9.56 -7.80 13.22
C GLN A 66 -9.04 -6.55 12.49
N GLU A 67 -7.87 -6.03 12.87
CA GLU A 67 -7.23 -4.92 12.16
C GLU A 67 -6.78 -5.33 10.77
N LEU A 68 -6.20 -6.53 10.63
CA LEU A 68 -5.76 -7.04 9.33
C LEU A 68 -6.94 -7.20 8.37
N SER A 69 -8.04 -7.82 8.81
CA SER A 69 -9.24 -7.99 7.99
C SER A 69 -9.85 -6.65 7.58
N THR A 70 -9.88 -5.69 8.51
CA THR A 70 -10.39 -4.33 8.24
C THR A 70 -9.51 -3.58 7.25
N SER A 71 -8.18 -3.64 7.43
CA SER A 71 -7.21 -3.05 6.49
C SER A 71 -7.31 -3.69 5.11
N LEU A 72 -7.50 -5.01 5.02
CA LEU A 72 -7.70 -5.71 3.75
C LEU A 72 -8.99 -5.27 3.05
N ASN A 73 -10.10 -5.13 3.78
CA ASN A 73 -11.37 -4.64 3.22
C ASN A 73 -11.25 -3.19 2.72
N VAL A 74 -10.61 -2.30 3.48
CA VAL A 74 -10.33 -0.92 3.07
C VAL A 74 -9.44 -0.91 1.82
N MET A 75 -8.37 -1.71 1.80
CA MET A 75 -7.49 -1.80 0.66
C MET A 75 -8.19 -2.34 -0.60
N MET A 76 -9.10 -3.31 -0.45
CA MET A 76 -9.97 -3.79 -1.54
C MET A 76 -10.90 -2.70 -2.05
N SER A 77 -11.49 -1.88 -1.17
CA SER A 77 -12.30 -0.73 -1.57
C SER A 77 -11.48 0.30 -2.36
N ILE A 78 -10.28 0.63 -1.88
CA ILE A 78 -9.36 1.55 -2.58
C ILE A 78 -8.91 0.96 -3.92
N MET A 79 -8.62 -0.35 -3.99
CA MET A 79 -8.26 -1.03 -5.23
C MET A 79 -9.42 -1.03 -6.23
N ASN A 80 -10.64 -1.34 -5.79
CA ASN A 80 -11.83 -1.28 -6.65
C ASN A 80 -12.10 0.14 -7.15
N GLU A 81 -11.96 1.16 -6.30
CA GLU A 81 -12.06 2.59 -6.71
C GLU A 81 -10.98 2.93 -7.75
N LYS A 82 -9.72 2.55 -7.51
CA LYS A 82 -8.61 2.80 -8.44
C LYS A 82 -8.79 2.05 -9.76
N ILE A 83 -9.22 0.79 -9.74
CA ILE A 83 -9.46 -0.03 -10.94
C ILE A 83 -10.65 0.55 -11.74
N SER A 84 -11.73 0.95 -11.07
CA SER A 84 -12.87 1.62 -11.73
C SER A 84 -12.47 2.94 -12.38
N ASN A 85 -11.60 3.73 -11.73
CA ASN A 85 -11.08 4.97 -12.28
C ASN A 85 -10.10 4.73 -13.44
N VAL A 86 -9.38 3.62 -13.44
CA VAL A 86 -8.54 3.19 -14.57
C VAL A 86 -9.44 2.76 -15.72
N ASP A 87 -10.49 1.99 -15.46
CA ASP A 87 -11.46 1.57 -16.47
C ASP A 87 -12.16 2.78 -17.11
N GLU A 88 -12.54 3.80 -16.32
CA GLU A 88 -13.09 5.06 -16.84
C GLU A 88 -12.07 5.84 -17.69
N LYS A 89 -10.78 5.84 -17.30
CA LYS A 89 -9.71 6.49 -18.07
C LYS A 89 -9.36 5.72 -19.33
N VAL A 90 -9.44 4.39 -19.31
CA VAL A 90 -9.16 3.52 -20.45
C VAL A 90 -10.35 3.52 -21.43
N ASN A 91 -11.59 3.59 -20.95
CA ASN A 91 -12.78 3.71 -21.80
C ASN A 91 -12.90 5.07 -22.53
N LYS A 92 -12.23 6.12 -22.03
CA LYS A 92 -12.08 7.40 -22.74
C LYS A 92 -11.02 7.36 -23.86
N ILE A 93 -10.21 6.30 -23.90
CA ILE A 93 -9.29 6.04 -25.00
C ILE A 93 -10.08 5.23 -26.03
N ASP A 94 -10.78 5.91 -26.94
CA ASP A 94 -11.48 5.26 -28.04
C ASP A 94 -10.45 4.54 -28.95
N PRO A 95 -10.40 3.20 -28.95
CA PRO A 95 -9.40 2.46 -29.71
C PRO A 95 -9.57 2.69 -31.22
N ASP A 96 -10.77 3.06 -31.67
CA ASP A 96 -11.08 3.33 -33.07
C ASP A 96 -10.54 4.70 -33.53
N LEU A 97 -10.44 5.68 -32.62
CA LEU A 97 -9.76 6.95 -32.90
C LEU A 97 -8.25 6.76 -33.01
N LEU A 98 -7.63 5.99 -32.11
CA LEU A 98 -6.21 5.67 -32.22
C LEU A 98 -5.93 4.96 -33.55
N VAL A 99 -6.70 3.92 -33.90
CA VAL A 99 -6.51 3.19 -35.15
C VAL A 99 -6.70 4.07 -36.38
N ARG A 100 -7.66 5.01 -36.37
CA ARG A 100 -7.86 5.96 -37.48
C ARG A 100 -6.71 6.96 -37.62
N VAL A 101 -6.28 7.56 -36.51
CA VAL A 101 -5.18 8.53 -36.50
C VAL A 101 -3.87 7.85 -36.90
N TYR A 102 -3.58 6.66 -36.35
CA TYR A 102 -2.39 5.89 -36.72
C TYR A 102 -2.44 5.47 -38.20
N ARG A 103 -3.56 4.93 -38.70
CA ARG A 103 -3.65 4.47 -40.09
C ARG A 103 -3.48 5.61 -41.09
N HIS A 104 -4.20 6.72 -40.91
CA HIS A 104 -4.15 7.85 -41.83
C HIS A 104 -2.76 8.48 -41.88
N LYS A 105 -2.10 8.61 -40.72
CA LYS A 105 -0.79 9.27 -40.61
C LYS A 105 0.38 8.35 -41.02
N ILE A 106 0.24 7.04 -40.82
CA ILE A 106 1.20 6.06 -41.36
C ILE A 106 1.09 6.02 -42.89
N GLU A 107 -0.13 6.03 -43.44
CA GLU A 107 -0.33 6.09 -44.90
C GLU A 107 0.21 7.38 -45.51
N GLU A 108 0.05 8.52 -44.81
CA GLU A 108 0.61 9.82 -45.21
C GLU A 108 2.15 9.82 -45.22
N VAL A 109 2.79 9.34 -44.14
CA VAL A 109 4.26 9.24 -44.05
C VAL A 109 4.80 8.26 -45.09
N ILE A 110 4.13 7.12 -45.32
CA ILE A 110 4.55 6.16 -46.36
C ILE A 110 4.42 6.77 -47.76
N ALA A 111 3.38 7.57 -48.01
CA ALA A 111 3.19 8.25 -49.29
C ALA A 111 4.25 9.34 -49.53
N ASP A 112 4.53 10.19 -48.54
CA ASP A 112 5.53 11.26 -48.65
C ASP A 112 6.96 10.70 -48.79
N VAL A 113 7.29 9.67 -48.00
CA VAL A 113 8.56 8.95 -48.13
C VAL A 113 8.66 8.26 -49.50
N GLY A 114 7.58 7.61 -49.96
CA GLY A 114 7.53 6.95 -51.26
C GLY A 114 7.69 7.92 -52.44
N GLU A 115 7.11 9.11 -52.35
CA GLU A 115 7.21 10.16 -53.36
C GLU A 115 8.59 10.81 -53.37
N THR A 116 9.17 11.04 -52.19
CA THR A 116 10.52 11.58 -52.02
C THR A 116 11.58 10.62 -52.56
N VAL A 117 11.48 9.31 -52.27
CA VAL A 117 12.38 8.26 -52.79
C VAL A 117 12.24 8.08 -54.30
N LYS A 118 11.05 8.30 -54.86
CA LYS A 118 10.79 8.13 -56.30
C LYS A 118 11.30 9.32 -57.14
N ASN A 119 11.29 10.53 -56.58
CA ASN A 119 11.70 11.74 -57.29
C ASN A 119 13.20 12.06 -57.16
N ASN A 120 13.89 11.57 -56.12
CA ASN A 120 15.35 11.73 -55.98
C ASN A 120 16.05 10.37 -55.91
N SER A 121 16.64 9.95 -57.02
CA SER A 121 17.39 8.68 -57.15
C SER A 121 18.73 8.63 -56.39
N GLU A 122 19.04 9.64 -55.57
CA GLU A 122 20.31 9.77 -54.81
C GLU A 122 20.10 10.16 -53.34
N ILE A 123 18.94 9.89 -52.73
CA ILE A 123 18.78 10.12 -51.29
C ILE A 123 19.66 9.14 -50.53
N SER A 124 20.71 9.65 -49.88
CA SER A 124 21.55 8.87 -48.99
C SER A 124 20.71 8.41 -47.81
N ALA A 125 20.89 7.16 -47.36
CA ALA A 125 20.15 6.59 -46.22
C ALA A 125 20.17 7.47 -44.95
N LYS A 126 21.15 8.39 -44.84
CA LYS A 126 21.24 9.40 -43.78
C LYS A 126 20.22 10.53 -43.89
N GLU A 127 19.94 11.06 -45.09
CA GLU A 127 18.96 12.13 -45.30
C GLU A 127 17.53 11.60 -45.10
N LEU A 128 17.31 10.33 -45.45
CA LEU A 128 16.03 9.65 -45.21
C LEU A 128 15.79 9.40 -43.72
N ASP A 129 16.82 8.99 -42.98
CA ASP A 129 16.74 8.79 -41.52
C ASP A 129 16.53 10.11 -40.78
N GLU A 130 17.16 11.19 -41.26
CA GLU A 130 16.99 12.54 -40.69
C GLU A 130 15.59 13.09 -40.91
N LYS A 131 15.04 12.98 -42.12
CA LYS A 131 13.64 13.35 -42.41
C LYS A 131 12.64 12.51 -41.61
N LEU A 132 12.82 11.19 -41.58
CA LEU A 132 11.94 10.30 -40.83
C LEU A 132 11.96 10.65 -39.33
N LYS A 133 13.12 11.01 -38.79
CA LYS A 133 13.25 11.41 -37.40
C LYS A 133 12.56 12.75 -37.11
N ASP A 134 12.63 13.71 -38.03
CA ASP A 134 11.97 15.01 -37.92
C ASP A 134 10.44 14.84 -37.91
N ASP A 135 9.92 14.06 -38.87
CA ASP A 135 8.49 13.74 -38.95
C ASP A 135 8.03 13.02 -37.67
N LEU A 136 8.77 12.02 -37.18
CA LEU A 136 8.46 11.32 -35.94
C LEU A 136 8.51 12.23 -34.70
N GLN A 137 9.35 13.26 -34.68
CA GLN A 137 9.37 14.24 -33.60
C GLN A 137 8.16 15.17 -33.64
N GLU A 138 7.75 15.61 -34.83
CA GLU A 138 6.54 16.40 -35.00
C GLU A 138 5.29 15.61 -34.56
N LEU A 139 5.24 14.31 -34.90
CA LEU A 139 4.20 13.40 -34.42
C LEU A 139 4.13 13.31 -32.89
N GLN A 140 5.28 13.22 -32.21
CA GLN A 140 5.32 13.16 -30.74
C GLN A 140 4.79 14.44 -30.10
N LEU A 141 5.14 15.60 -30.65
CA LEU A 141 4.71 16.90 -30.14
C LEU A 141 3.19 17.12 -30.31
N GLU A 142 2.64 16.72 -31.44
CA GLU A 142 1.20 16.82 -31.68
C GLU A 142 0.40 15.86 -30.79
N PHE A 143 0.92 14.65 -30.58
CA PHE A 143 0.33 13.69 -29.66
C PHE A 143 0.30 14.21 -28.21
N GLU A 144 1.40 14.80 -27.72
CA GLU A 144 1.43 15.44 -26.40
C GLU A 144 0.39 16.57 -26.28
N ARG A 145 0.20 17.35 -27.34
CA ARG A 145 -0.77 18.45 -27.37
C ARG A 145 -2.19 17.93 -27.27
N ILE A 146 -2.55 16.90 -28.02
CA ILE A 146 -3.89 16.28 -27.99
C ILE A 146 -4.17 15.67 -26.61
N ILE A 147 -3.19 14.98 -26.01
CA ILE A 147 -3.32 14.43 -24.66
C ILE A 147 -3.55 15.55 -23.63
N LYS A 148 -2.79 16.65 -23.69
CA LYS A 148 -2.95 17.80 -22.78
C LYS A 148 -4.29 18.52 -22.96
N GLN A 149 -4.89 18.47 -24.16
CA GLN A 149 -6.17 19.12 -24.43
C GLN A 149 -7.39 18.30 -23.95
N GLN A 150 -7.27 16.97 -23.93
CA GLN A 150 -8.36 16.07 -23.52
C GLN A 150 -8.23 15.53 -22.08
N ILE A 151 -7.05 15.66 -21.46
CA ILE A 151 -6.84 15.35 -20.05
C ILE A 151 -6.65 16.67 -19.30
N PRO A 152 -7.62 17.11 -18.48
CA PRO A 152 -7.45 18.33 -17.70
C PRO A 152 -6.21 18.20 -16.81
N ASP A 153 -5.47 19.31 -16.76
CA ASP A 153 -4.19 19.44 -16.06
C ASP A 153 -4.27 18.88 -14.63
N LYS A 154 -3.20 18.18 -14.22
CA LYS A 154 -3.08 17.48 -12.94
C LYS A 154 -3.14 18.43 -11.73
N GLU A 155 -3.19 19.75 -11.92
CA GLU A 155 -3.15 20.73 -10.84
C GLU A 155 -4.46 20.92 -10.06
N THR A 156 -5.63 20.49 -10.56
CA THR A 156 -6.90 20.60 -9.79
C THR A 156 -7.17 19.43 -8.85
N ILE A 157 -6.39 18.34 -8.92
CA ILE A 157 -6.47 17.25 -7.95
C ILE A 157 -5.31 17.36 -6.97
N LYS A 158 -5.35 18.36 -6.07
CA LYS A 158 -4.69 18.22 -4.77
C LYS A 158 -5.43 17.15 -3.94
N LYS A 159 -5.43 15.89 -4.39
CA LYS A 159 -5.75 14.74 -3.53
C LYS A 159 -4.60 14.67 -2.53
N HIS A 160 -4.76 15.37 -1.41
CA HIS A 160 -3.88 15.21 -0.27
C HIS A 160 -4.10 13.79 0.23
N TYR A 161 -3.24 12.87 -0.21
CA TYR A 161 -3.18 11.52 0.31
C TYR A 161 -2.62 11.61 1.74
N TYR A 162 -3.53 11.65 2.71
CA TYR A 162 -3.21 11.53 4.11
C TYR A 162 -2.83 10.09 4.44
N GLN A 163 -1.77 9.91 5.21
CA GLN A 163 -1.27 8.62 5.65
C GLN A 163 -1.29 8.52 7.17
N ILE A 164 -1.32 7.30 7.68
CA ILE A 164 -1.20 7.03 9.11
C ILE A 164 0.14 7.59 9.60
N GLY A 165 0.11 8.34 10.71
CA GLY A 165 1.27 9.01 11.28
C GLY A 165 1.50 10.44 10.79
N ASP A 166 0.81 10.90 9.75
CA ASP A 166 0.87 12.30 9.33
C ASP A 166 0.41 13.23 10.45
N LYS A 167 1.04 14.40 10.54
CA LYS A 167 0.60 15.49 11.42
C LYS A 167 -0.28 16.44 10.65
N ILE A 168 -1.41 16.79 11.25
CA ILE A 168 -2.33 17.76 10.70
C ILE A 168 -2.67 18.84 11.73
N LYS A 169 -2.96 20.04 11.25
CA LYS A 169 -3.48 21.15 12.03
C LYS A 169 -4.95 21.35 11.68
N HIS A 170 -5.83 21.19 12.65
CA HIS A 170 -7.24 21.52 12.51
C HIS A 170 -7.53 22.89 13.13
N LYS A 171 -8.29 23.74 12.44
CA LYS A 171 -8.61 25.13 12.88
C LYS A 171 -9.17 25.20 14.32
N LYS A 172 -10.01 24.25 14.72
CA LYS A 172 -10.66 24.20 16.04
C LYS A 172 -9.94 23.32 17.08
N PHE A 173 -9.25 22.28 16.64
CA PHE A 173 -8.77 21.20 17.52
C PHE A 173 -7.25 21.21 17.70
N GLY A 174 -6.55 22.07 16.96
CA GLY A 174 -5.10 22.20 17.04
C GLY A 174 -4.39 21.10 16.26
N ILE A 175 -3.20 20.74 16.72
CA ILE A 175 -2.34 19.76 16.06
C ILE A 175 -2.75 18.36 16.51
N GLY A 176 -2.83 17.43 15.55
CA GLY A 176 -3.11 16.03 15.81
C GLY A 176 -2.40 15.10 14.84
N ASN A 177 -2.28 13.84 15.24
CA ASN A 177 -1.64 12.79 14.48
C ASN A 177 -2.70 11.84 13.93
N ILE A 178 -2.59 11.48 12.65
CA ILE A 178 -3.52 10.53 12.03
C ILE A 178 -3.25 9.12 12.55
N LYS A 179 -4.28 8.46 13.05
CA LYS A 179 -4.26 7.07 13.55
C LYS A 179 -4.80 6.08 12.53
N SER A 180 -5.84 6.45 11.80
CA SER A 180 -6.46 5.59 10.79
C SER A 180 -6.97 6.41 9.60
N VAL A 181 -6.99 5.78 8.43
CA VAL A 181 -7.56 6.34 7.19
C VAL A 181 -8.52 5.27 6.66
N LEU A 182 -9.81 5.60 6.58
CA LEU A 182 -10.88 4.64 6.33
C LEU A 182 -11.37 4.62 4.88
N ALA A 183 -11.11 5.68 4.09
CA ALA A 183 -11.59 5.80 2.71
C ALA A 183 -10.67 6.64 1.81
N SER A 184 -10.76 6.45 0.49
CA SER A 184 -10.01 7.17 -0.55
C SER A 184 -10.99 7.88 -1.48
N GLY A 185 -10.73 9.15 -1.83
CA GLY A 185 -11.60 9.94 -2.71
C GLY A 185 -12.22 11.15 -2.02
N GLU A 186 -13.41 11.54 -2.47
CA GLU A 186 -14.19 12.65 -1.90
C GLU A 186 -14.74 12.33 -0.50
N LEU A 187 -14.82 11.04 -0.16
CA LEU A 187 -15.31 10.55 1.13
C LEU A 187 -14.18 10.08 2.05
N THR A 188 -12.95 10.58 1.88
CA THR A 188 -11.83 10.18 2.74
C THR A 188 -12.10 10.57 4.20
N GLU A 189 -12.32 9.58 5.04
CA GLU A 189 -12.42 9.74 6.50
C GLU A 189 -11.07 9.41 7.17
N ILE A 190 -10.61 10.33 8.02
CA ILE A 190 -9.42 10.17 8.84
C ILE A 190 -9.78 10.22 10.31
N GLU A 191 -9.09 9.41 11.11
CA GLU A 191 -9.15 9.48 12.56
C GLU A 191 -7.88 10.12 13.10
N VAL A 192 -8.05 11.20 13.87
CA VAL A 192 -6.95 12.06 14.31
C VAL A 192 -6.95 12.14 15.81
N GLU A 193 -5.81 11.80 16.42
CA GLU A 193 -5.54 11.98 17.84
C GLU A 193 -4.94 13.38 18.05
N PHE A 194 -5.73 14.29 18.64
CA PHE A 194 -5.28 15.65 18.92
C PHE A 194 -4.41 15.71 20.17
N THR A 195 -3.33 16.50 20.12
CA THR A 195 -2.39 16.67 21.25
C THR A 195 -3.05 17.35 22.45
N ASN A 196 -4.13 18.11 22.23
CA ASN A 196 -4.89 18.70 23.33
C ASN A 196 -5.82 17.64 23.96
N PRO A 197 -5.61 17.29 25.24
CA PRO A 197 -6.34 16.20 25.90
C PRO A 197 -7.85 16.44 26.02
N LYS A 198 -8.32 17.69 25.86
CA LYS A 198 -9.75 18.01 25.86
C LYS A 198 -10.51 17.46 24.64
N PHE A 199 -9.82 17.26 23.53
CA PHE A 199 -10.48 16.88 22.26
C PHE A 199 -10.33 15.40 21.92
N GLY A 200 -9.27 14.75 22.40
CA GLY A 200 -9.00 13.32 22.21
C GLY A 200 -8.92 12.93 20.73
N THR A 201 -9.33 11.70 20.44
CA THR A 201 -9.43 11.17 19.08
C THR A 201 -10.73 11.60 18.41
N LYS A 202 -10.67 12.12 17.17
CA LYS A 202 -11.86 12.46 16.38
C LYS A 202 -11.79 11.90 14.96
N ARG A 203 -12.95 11.55 14.42
CA ARG A 203 -13.13 11.19 13.02
C ARG A 203 -13.54 12.43 12.22
N LEU A 204 -12.86 12.67 11.11
CA LEU A 204 -13.03 13.83 10.25
C LEU A 204 -13.13 13.40 8.79
N LEU A 205 -14.05 14.01 8.05
CA LEU A 205 -14.16 13.87 6.61
C LEU A 205 -13.25 14.91 5.96
N VAL A 206 -12.21 14.47 5.25
CA VAL A 206 -11.13 15.32 4.75
C VAL A 206 -11.64 16.46 3.87
N GLU A 207 -12.61 16.18 3.01
CA GLU A 207 -13.18 17.15 2.07
C GLU A 207 -13.85 18.36 2.76
N PHE A 208 -14.40 18.15 3.97
CA PHE A 208 -15.16 19.18 4.69
C PHE A 208 -14.44 19.69 5.94
N ALA A 209 -13.34 19.06 6.33
CA ALA A 209 -12.60 19.41 7.52
C ALA A 209 -11.61 20.55 7.22
N PRO A 210 -11.58 21.65 8.02
CA PRO A 210 -10.59 22.71 7.87
C PRO A 210 -9.24 22.25 8.46
N ILE A 211 -8.55 21.38 7.72
CA ILE A 211 -7.28 20.75 8.09
C ILE A 211 -6.16 21.10 7.11
N GLU A 212 -4.96 21.26 7.66
CA GLU A 212 -3.72 21.49 6.91
C GLU A 212 -2.67 20.45 7.32
N LYS A 213 -1.97 19.84 6.36
CA LYS A 213 -0.85 18.94 6.65
C LYS A 213 0.38 19.76 7.10
N ILE A 214 1.08 19.30 8.14
CA ILE A 214 2.29 19.95 8.71
C ILE A 214 3.53 19.14 8.33
#